data_AF-A0A382VXM0-F1
#
_entry.id   AF-A0A382VXM0-F1
#
_cell.length_a   1.000
_cell.length_b   1.000
_cell.length_c   1.000
_cell.angle_alpha   90.00
_cell.angle_beta   90.00
_cell.angle_gamma   90.00
#
_symmetry.space_group_name_H-M   'P 1'
#
loop_
_entity.id
_entity.type
_entity.pdbx_description
1 polymer ?
#
loop_
_entity_poly.entity_id
_entity_poly.type
_entity_poly.pdbx_seq_one_letter_code
_entity_poly.pdbx_strand_id
1 'polypeptide(L)' 'MRISSLTDLILQKLLRVKQIENNEGETLISEGIDANYLDMINYAVFALIKTK' A
#
# COMPACT_ATOMS: atom_id res chain seq x y z
N MET A 1 12.79 -8.03 7.91
CA MET A 1 12.08 -7.81 6.62
C MET A 1 13.09 -7.67 5.50
N ARG A 2 12.91 -8.42 4.41
CA ARG A 2 13.69 -8.28 3.17
C ARG A 2 13.13 -7.11 2.36
N ILE A 3 13.93 -6.49 1.50
CA ILE A 3 13.46 -5.40 0.62
C ILE A 3 12.35 -5.91 -0.31
N SER A 4 12.47 -7.14 -0.83
CA SER A 4 11.41 -7.79 -1.61
C SER A 4 10.07 -7.80 -0.89
N SER A 5 10.07 -8.01 0.43
CA SER A 5 8.85 -8.00 1.26
C SER A 5 8.18 -6.62 1.35
N LEU A 6 8.94 -5.53 1.20
CA LEU A 6 8.36 -4.18 1.13
C LEU A 6 7.68 -3.95 -0.22
N THR A 7 8.27 -4.46 -1.30
CA THR A 7 7.62 -4.48 -2.62
C THR A 7 6.32 -5.27 -2.61
N ASP A 8 6.30 -6.43 -1.94
CA ASP A 8 5.09 -7.26 -1.80
C ASP A 8 3.99 -6.51 -1.03
N LEU A 9 4.35 -5.78 0.04
CA LEU A 9 3.41 -4.95 0.81
C LEU A 9 2.84 -3.80 -0.01
N ILE A 10 3.67 -3.14 -0.82
CA ILE A 10 3.22 -2.07 -1.74
C ILE A 10 2.26 -2.66 -2.78
N LEU A 11 2.58 -3.82 -3.36
CA LEU A 11 1.72 -4.48 -4.34
C LEU A 11 0.36 -4.86 -3.74
N GLN A 12 0.35 -5.39 -2.51
CA GLN A 12 -0.89 -5.71 -1.80
C GLN A 12 -1.77 -4.47 -1.58
N LYS A 13 -1.18 -3.35 -1.13
CA LYS A 13 -1.91 -2.08 -0.93
C LYS A 13 -2.44 -1.52 -2.24
N LEU A 14 -1.68 -1.62 -3.34
CA LEU A 14 -2.12 -1.20 -4.67
C LEU A 14 -3.32 -2.01 -5.18
N LEU A 15 -3.28 -3.33 -5.04
CA LEU A 15 -4.41 -4.19 -5.40
C LEU A 15 -5.65 -3.88 -4.54
N ARG A 16 -5.46 -3.54 -3.27
CA ARG A 16 -6.54 -3.12 -2.37
C ARG A 16 -7.19 -1.82 -2.82
N VAL A 17 -6.41 -0.79 -3.14
CA VAL A 17 -6.94 0.50 -3.64
C VAL A 17 -7.74 0.28 -4.92
N LYS A 18 -7.20 -0.49 -5.87
CA LYS A 18 -7.90 -0.81 -7.12
C LYS A 18 -9.25 -1.51 -6.86
N GLN A 19 -9.32 -2.40 -5.87
CA GLN A 19 -10.57 -3.04 -5.48
C GLN A 19 -11.58 -2.04 -4.90
N ILE A 20 -11.12 -1.09 -4.08
CA ILE A 20 -11.98 -0.04 -3.51
C ILE A 20 -12.53 0.86 -4.61
N GLU A 21 -11.69 1.28 -5.55
CA GLU A 21 -12.10 2.08 -6.71
C GLU A 21 -13.13 1.34 -7.59
N ASN A 22 -12.91 0.05 -7.84
CA ASN A 22 -13.87 -0.79 -8.58
C ASN A 22 -15.21 -0.97 -7.85
N ASN A 23 -15.22 -0.84 -6.52
CA ASN A 23 -16.42 -0.88 -5.71
C ASN A 23 -17.06 0.52 -5.54
N GLU A 24 -16.69 1.50 -6.37
CA GLU A 24 -17.17 2.89 -6.31
C GLU A 24 -16.91 3.57 -4.94
N GLY A 25 -15.87 3.14 -4.24
CA GLY A 25 -15.56 3.63 -2.89
C GLY A 25 -16.40 3.00 -1.78
N GLU A 26 -17.33 2.09 -2.09
CA GLU A 26 -18.08 1.35 -1.08
C GLU A 26 -17.19 0.32 -0.37
N THR A 27 -16.95 0.57 0.91
CA THR A 27 -16.20 -0.34 1.76
C THR A 27 -16.93 -0.55 3.09
N LEU A 28 -17.07 -1.80 3.51
CA LEU A 28 -17.72 -2.13 4.77
C LEU A 28 -16.88 -1.69 5.99
N ILE A 29 -15.57 -1.96 5.93
CA ILE A 29 -14.59 -1.66 6.98
C ILE A 29 -13.23 -1.52 6.28
N SER A 30 -12.95 -0.37 5.67
CA SER A 30 -11.64 -0.10 5.08
C SER A 30 -11.08 1.20 5.60
N GLU A 31 -9.77 1.21 5.79
CA GLU A 31 -8.99 2.44 5.82
C GLU A 31 -9.23 3.20 4.51
N GLY A 32 -9.31 4.53 4.58
CA GLY A 32 -9.49 5.39 3.42
C GLY A 32 -8.39 5.17 2.38
N ILE A 33 -8.70 5.49 1.11
CA ILE A 33 -7.75 5.36 0.00
C ILE A 33 -6.46 6.17 0.28
N ASP A 34 -6.60 7.36 0.86
CA ASP A 34 -5.47 8.24 1.23
C ASP A 34 -4.48 7.57 2.20
N ALA A 35 -4.99 6.84 3.20
CA ALA A 35 -4.16 6.11 4.14
C ALA A 35 -3.36 5.00 3.45
N ASN A 36 -3.99 4.30 2.49
CA ASN A 36 -3.31 3.27 1.70
C ASN A 36 -2.21 3.86 0.80
N TYR A 37 -2.43 5.04 0.23
CA TYR A 37 -1.39 5.76 -0.51
C TYR A 37 -0.22 6.16 0.39
N LEU A 38 -0.50 6.69 1.58
CA LEU A 38 0.53 7.07 2.54
C LEU A 38 1.38 5.86 2.97
N ASP A 39 0.76 4.72 3.22
CA ASP A 39 1.45 3.48 3.56
C ASP A 39 2.40 3.02 2.46
N MET A 40 1.96 3.05 1.20
CA MET A 40 2.80 2.67 0.06
C MET A 40 4.04 3.58 -0.04
N ILE A 41 3.88 4.88 0.17
CA ILE A 41 5.00 5.84 0.19
C ILE A 41 5.95 5.53 1.35
N ASN A 42 5.43 5.27 2.55
CA ASN A 42 6.24 4.93 3.72
C ASN A 42 7.06 3.65 3.49
N TYR A 43 6.45 2.61 2.92
CA TYR A 43 7.17 1.38 2.58
C TYR A 43 8.24 1.60 1.52
N ALA A 44 7.99 2.46 0.52
CA ALA A 44 8.99 2.82 -0.47
C ALA A 44 10.17 3.56 0.17
N VAL A 45 9.92 4.50 1.08
CA VAL A 45 10.97 5.22 1.83
C VAL A 45 11.77 4.25 2.71
N PHE A 46 11.11 3.32 3.42
CA PHE A 46 11.82 2.32 4.21
C PHE A 46 12.66 1.37 3.35
N ALA A 47 12.21 1.03 2.14
CA ALA A 47 13.00 0.25 1.20
C ALA A 47 14.27 1.00 0.79
N LEU A 48 14.17 2.31 0.51
CA LEU A 48 15.32 3.15 0.18
C LEU A 48 16.30 3.27 1.35
N ILE A 49 15.80 3.47 2.58
CA ILE A 49 16.64 3.54 3.79
C ILE A 49 17.38 2.22 3.99
N LYS A 50 16.71 1.08 3.78
CA LYS A 50 17.27 -0.25 4.00
C LYS A 50 18.22 -0.73 2.89
N THR A 51 18.22 -0.06 1.75
CA THR A 51 19.14 -0.35 0.63
C THR A 51 20.52 0.28 0.85
N LYS A 52 20.63 1.23 1.78
CA LYS A 52 21.92 1.72 2.31
C LYS A 52 22.46 0.79 3.39
#